data_AF-A0A3D4X6A3-F1
#
_entry.id   AF-A0A3D4X6A3-F1
#
_cell.length_a   1.000
_cell.length_b   1.000
_cell.length_c   1.000
_cell.angle_alpha   90.00
_cell.angle_beta   90.00
_cell.angle_gamma   90.00
#
_symmetry.space_group_name_H-M   'P 1'
#
loop_
_entity.id
_entity.type
_entity.pdbx_description
1 polymer ?
#
loop_
_entity_poly.entity_id
_entity_poly.type
_entity_poly.pdbx_seq_one_letter_code
_entity_poly.pdbx_strand_id
1 'polypeptide(L)'
;DKLIFLPTRAKNIWISDKDLQNWEKIQYKNKLEENAQNIALQGLLYKNKLYIIGANYPAIMCMDSDKKITYIHKPYKRLTEIHNKVKDVYFRKDYVLKDSVLYLASCLDNYVLKLSLDDHNYEWEKVGNRGNRYSGIALSGKKFWLSPRDNMSKIVKWDGQNEVEEIDLPAKFKKCKYPFLGVLCDEKKIFFPGKEQGESIIYSSCGEMTVIKGQYQFCKWFDPGERCEQFVDGSMKYIRRNGETWDVSIEISRDGWRDFIRKNLSGYQLTKESALIRLEDMLKMFSKTEIETYTVNKDFCGDIAWPLVKA
;
A
#
# COMPACT_ATOMS: atom_id res chain seq x y z
N ASP A 1 21.93 8.94 -12.89
CA ASP A 1 20.85 8.25 -12.13
C ASP A 1 19.48 8.78 -12.51
N LYS A 2 18.45 7.93 -12.42
CA LYS A 2 17.07 8.26 -12.79
C LYS A 2 16.11 7.91 -11.65
N LEU A 3 15.06 8.72 -11.51
CA LEU A 3 13.91 8.46 -10.65
C LEU A 3 12.79 7.85 -11.49
N ILE A 4 12.16 6.79 -10.98
CA ILE A 4 11.05 6.12 -11.65
C ILE A 4 9.82 6.22 -10.75
N PHE A 5 8.78 6.86 -11.25
CA PHE A 5 7.51 7.06 -10.57
C PHE A 5 6.49 6.07 -11.08
N LEU A 6 6.07 5.16 -10.20
CA LEU A 6 5.12 4.11 -10.52
C LEU A 6 3.69 4.65 -10.55
N PRO A 7 2.85 4.18 -11.47
CA PRO A 7 1.48 4.66 -11.59
C PRO A 7 0.59 4.07 -10.49
N THR A 8 0.29 4.83 -9.43
CA THR A 8 -0.79 4.42 -8.51
C THR A 8 -2.15 4.65 -9.16
N ARG A 9 -2.31 5.79 -9.86
CA ARG A 9 -3.54 6.18 -10.59
C ARG A 9 -3.24 6.80 -11.96
N ALA A 10 -1.97 7.07 -12.26
CA ALA A 10 -1.56 7.68 -13.51
C ALA A 10 -1.66 6.68 -14.66
N LYS A 11 -1.94 7.15 -15.88
CA LYS A 11 -1.96 6.31 -17.09
C LYS A 11 -0.57 5.97 -17.64
N ASN A 12 0.49 6.51 -17.03
CA ASN A 12 1.87 6.38 -17.47
C ASN A 12 2.80 6.13 -16.29
N ILE A 13 3.90 5.43 -16.55
CA ILE A 13 5.10 5.46 -15.71
C ILE A 13 5.88 6.70 -16.10
N TRP A 14 6.37 7.45 -15.11
CA TRP A 14 7.21 8.62 -15.36
C TRP A 14 8.65 8.33 -14.95
N ILE A 15 9.59 8.78 -15.78
CA ILE A 15 11.01 8.73 -15.49
C ILE A 15 11.55 10.14 -15.52
N SER A 16 12.34 10.50 -14.51
CA SER A 16 13.05 11.77 -14.49
C SER A 16 14.51 11.61 -14.12
N ASP A 17 15.33 12.63 -14.40
CA ASP A 17 16.62 12.75 -13.73
C ASP A 17 16.43 13.09 -12.24
N LYS A 18 17.53 13.02 -11.47
CA LYS A 18 17.49 13.30 -10.03
C LYS A 18 17.09 14.75 -9.73
N ASP A 19 17.41 15.66 -10.63
CA ASP A 19 17.17 17.10 -10.48
C ASP A 19 15.77 17.52 -10.97
N LEU A 20 14.96 16.56 -11.44
CA LEU A 20 13.58 16.74 -11.90
C LEU A 20 13.43 17.70 -13.10
N GLN A 21 14.49 17.88 -13.89
CA GLN A 21 14.51 18.79 -15.04
C GLN A 21 14.03 18.12 -16.31
N ASN A 22 14.38 16.85 -16.51
CA ASN A 22 14.03 16.11 -17.71
C ASN A 22 13.03 15.00 -17.39
N TRP A 23 11.89 15.00 -18.07
CA TRP A 23 10.81 14.05 -17.87
C TRP A 23 10.54 13.22 -19.11
N GLU A 24 10.38 11.93 -18.91
CA GLU A 24 9.98 10.96 -19.91
C GLU A 24 8.76 10.20 -19.42
N LYS A 25 7.83 9.90 -20.32
CA LYS A 25 6.64 9.10 -20.03
C LYS A 25 6.70 7.78 -20.78
N ILE A 26 6.33 6.71 -20.10
CA ILE A 26 6.18 5.38 -20.68
C ILE A 26 4.74 4.94 -20.48
N GLN A 27 4.05 4.70 -21.58
CA GLN A 27 2.69 4.20 -21.57
C GLN A 27 2.69 2.68 -21.43
N TYR A 28 1.96 2.16 -20.44
CA TYR A 28 1.68 0.72 -20.31
C TYR A 28 0.31 0.39 -20.92
N LYS A 29 0.06 -0.89 -21.21
CA LYS A 29 -1.21 -1.34 -21.77
C LYS A 29 -2.32 -1.11 -20.75
N ASN A 30 -3.28 -0.23 -21.05
CA ASN A 30 -4.42 -0.04 -20.16
C ASN A 30 -5.38 -1.23 -20.31
N LYS A 31 -5.37 -2.14 -19.34
CA LYS A 31 -6.29 -3.29 -19.27
C LYS A 31 -7.40 -3.11 -18.25
N LEU A 32 -7.45 -1.95 -17.61
CA LEU A 32 -8.41 -1.64 -16.58
C LEU A 32 -9.44 -0.64 -17.10
N GLU A 33 -10.63 -0.63 -16.50
CA GLU A 33 -11.66 0.38 -16.74
C GLU A 33 -11.09 1.80 -16.54
N GLU A 34 -11.68 2.81 -17.18
CA GLU A 34 -11.17 4.19 -17.21
C GLU A 34 -10.92 4.84 -15.83
N ASN A 35 -11.44 4.24 -14.74
CA ASN A 35 -11.34 4.73 -13.37
C ASN A 35 -10.63 3.77 -12.41
N ALA A 36 -9.84 2.81 -12.91
CA ALA A 36 -9.11 1.91 -12.04
C ALA A 36 -8.11 2.64 -11.13
N GLN A 37 -8.26 2.43 -9.83
CA GLN A 37 -7.36 2.93 -8.79
C GLN A 37 -6.34 1.85 -8.40
N ASN A 38 -5.23 2.26 -7.78
CA ASN A 38 -4.20 1.37 -7.24
C ASN A 38 -3.59 0.42 -8.29
N ILE A 39 -3.18 1.01 -9.42
CA ILE A 39 -2.64 0.30 -10.57
C ILE A 39 -1.31 -0.38 -10.20
N ALA A 40 -0.35 0.36 -9.66
CA ALA A 40 0.90 -0.13 -9.09
C ALA A 40 1.05 0.34 -7.64
N LEU A 41 1.49 -0.55 -6.75
CA LEU A 41 1.88 -0.21 -5.37
C LEU A 41 3.32 -0.59 -5.05
N GLN A 42 3.99 -1.33 -5.95
CA GLN A 42 5.31 -1.87 -5.71
C GLN A 42 6.19 -1.75 -6.95
N GLY A 43 7.47 -1.48 -6.70
CA GLY A 43 8.55 -1.63 -7.65
C GLY A 43 9.65 -2.48 -7.03
N LEU A 44 10.20 -3.38 -7.84
CA LEU A 44 11.30 -4.26 -7.50
C LEU A 44 12.30 -4.26 -8.64
N LEU A 45 13.56 -3.92 -8.34
CA LEU A 45 14.66 -4.13 -9.25
C LEU A 45 15.21 -5.55 -9.05
N TYR A 46 15.34 -6.29 -10.15
CA TYR A 46 16.00 -7.59 -10.14
C TYR A 46 16.81 -7.73 -11.43
N LYS A 47 18.12 -7.92 -11.28
CA LYS A 47 19.10 -7.78 -12.38
C LYS A 47 18.87 -6.43 -13.08
N ASN A 48 18.83 -6.38 -14.41
CA ASN A 48 18.65 -5.15 -15.19
C ASN A 48 17.18 -4.87 -15.55
N LYS A 49 16.23 -5.31 -14.71
CA LYS A 49 14.79 -5.18 -14.98
C LYS A 49 14.05 -4.61 -13.78
N LEU A 50 13.04 -3.79 -14.07
CA LEU A 50 12.08 -3.29 -13.09
C LEU A 50 10.78 -4.09 -13.18
N TYR A 51 10.44 -4.76 -12.09
CA TYR A 51 9.15 -5.42 -11.89
C TYR A 51 8.22 -4.47 -11.15
N ILE A 52 7.06 -4.20 -11.74
CA ILE A 52 6.03 -3.32 -11.20
C ILE A 52 4.82 -4.19 -10.88
N ILE A 53 4.50 -4.28 -9.59
CA ILE A 53 3.40 -5.13 -9.11
C ILE A 53 2.21 -4.26 -8.77
N GLY A 54 1.08 -4.64 -9.36
CA GLY A 54 -0.17 -3.95 -9.21
C GLY A 54 -1.00 -4.40 -8.03
N ALA A 55 -1.72 -3.46 -7.43
CA ALA A 55 -2.78 -3.82 -6.50
C ALA A 55 -3.99 -4.34 -7.26
N ASN A 56 -4.42 -3.62 -8.30
CA ASN A 56 -5.56 -3.98 -9.13
C ASN A 56 -5.19 -4.35 -10.56
N TYR A 57 -3.96 -4.09 -11.01
CA TYR A 57 -3.55 -4.43 -12.37
C TYR A 57 -3.34 -5.95 -12.51
N PRO A 58 -3.99 -6.63 -13.49
CA PRO A 58 -4.01 -8.09 -13.60
C PRO A 58 -2.75 -8.64 -14.31
N ALA A 59 -1.59 -8.13 -13.92
CA ALA A 59 -0.28 -8.59 -14.36
C ALA A 59 0.82 -8.00 -13.48
N ILE A 60 1.97 -8.65 -13.47
CA ILE A 60 3.23 -7.98 -13.14
C ILE A 60 3.79 -7.41 -14.43
N MET A 61 4.08 -6.12 -14.45
CA MET A 61 4.76 -5.46 -15.56
C MET A 61 6.26 -5.59 -15.35
N CYS A 62 6.98 -6.03 -16.38
CA CYS A 62 8.43 -6.17 -16.35
C CYS A 62 9.03 -5.28 -17.43
N MET A 63 9.71 -4.22 -17.00
CA MET A 63 10.36 -3.23 -17.85
C MET A 63 11.87 -3.48 -17.91
N ASP A 64 12.42 -3.57 -19.12
CA ASP A 64 13.87 -3.70 -19.33
C ASP A 64 14.57 -2.33 -19.42
N SER A 65 15.89 -2.34 -19.64
CA SER A 65 16.72 -1.14 -19.79
C SER A 65 16.33 -0.27 -20.98
N ASP A 66 15.75 -0.87 -22.01
CA ASP A 66 15.24 -0.20 -23.21
C ASP A 66 13.80 0.31 -23.02
N LYS A 67 13.30 0.23 -21.78
CA LYS A 67 11.97 0.69 -21.35
C LYS A 67 10.82 -0.07 -22.01
N LYS A 68 11.09 -1.25 -22.58
CA LYS A 68 10.06 -2.12 -23.15
C LYS A 68 9.39 -2.91 -22.03
N ILE A 69 8.06 -2.90 -22.04
CA ILE A 69 7.25 -3.57 -21.01
C ILE A 69 6.73 -4.91 -21.52
N THR A 70 7.08 -5.96 -20.79
CA THR A 70 6.48 -7.30 -20.89
C THR A 70 5.52 -7.54 -19.72
N TYR A 71 4.56 -8.46 -19.88
CA TYR A 71 3.46 -8.65 -18.93
C TYR A 71 3.33 -10.10 -18.50
N ILE A 72 3.41 -10.35 -17.20
CA ILE A 72 3.28 -11.68 -16.60
C ILE A 72 1.85 -11.84 -16.09
N HIS A 73 0.98 -12.42 -16.92
CA HIS A 73 -0.46 -12.56 -16.63
C HIS A 73 -0.85 -13.87 -15.92
N LYS A 74 -0.06 -14.94 -16.12
CA LYS A 74 -0.47 -16.30 -15.74
C LYS A 74 -0.86 -16.43 -14.25
N PRO A 75 -0.13 -15.84 -13.27
CA PRO A 75 -0.52 -15.94 -11.86
C PRO A 75 -1.90 -15.34 -11.56
N TYR A 76 -2.31 -14.29 -12.28
CA TYR A 76 -3.56 -13.58 -12.04
C TYR A 76 -4.78 -14.29 -12.63
N LYS A 77 -4.61 -15.11 -13.67
CA LYS A 77 -5.73 -15.87 -14.28
C LYS A 77 -6.45 -16.74 -13.25
N ARG A 78 -5.69 -17.44 -12.40
CA ARG A 78 -6.22 -18.23 -11.28
C ARG A 78 -7.11 -17.38 -10.37
N LEU A 79 -6.65 -16.20 -9.97
CA LEU A 79 -7.40 -15.32 -9.06
C LEU A 79 -8.68 -14.81 -9.71
N THR A 80 -8.63 -14.46 -10.99
CA THR A 80 -9.84 -14.03 -11.72
C THR A 80 -10.85 -15.16 -11.90
N GLU A 81 -10.39 -16.39 -12.14
CA GLU A 81 -11.25 -17.57 -12.30
C GLU A 81 -11.94 -17.97 -10.98
N ILE A 82 -11.24 -17.91 -9.85
CA ILE A 82 -11.80 -18.29 -8.54
C ILE A 82 -12.78 -17.23 -8.03
N HIS A 83 -12.47 -15.95 -8.22
CA HIS A 83 -13.24 -14.87 -7.58
C HIS A 83 -14.36 -14.30 -8.45
N ASN A 84 -14.50 -14.69 -9.73
CA ASN A 84 -15.45 -14.21 -10.76
C ASN A 84 -15.44 -12.68 -11.02
N LYS A 85 -15.51 -11.88 -9.96
CA LYS A 85 -15.28 -10.44 -9.93
C LYS A 85 -14.43 -10.08 -8.72
N VAL A 86 -13.24 -9.56 -8.99
CA VAL A 86 -12.30 -9.09 -7.97
C VAL A 86 -12.85 -7.78 -7.38
N LYS A 87 -13.39 -7.85 -6.15
CA LYS A 87 -14.00 -6.71 -5.42
C LYS A 87 -13.00 -5.98 -4.50
N ASP A 88 -11.76 -6.46 -4.44
CA ASP A 88 -10.67 -5.97 -3.61
C ASP A 88 -9.38 -6.02 -4.42
N VAL A 89 -8.25 -5.60 -3.86
CA VAL A 89 -6.94 -5.69 -4.52
C VAL A 89 -6.41 -7.14 -4.55
N TYR A 90 -5.58 -7.48 -5.53
CA TYR A 90 -4.83 -8.74 -5.60
C TYR A 90 -3.72 -8.81 -4.56
N PHE A 91 -2.90 -7.75 -4.52
CA PHE A 91 -1.73 -7.62 -3.64
C PHE A 91 -1.66 -6.20 -3.09
N ARG A 92 -0.93 -6.01 -1.97
CA ARG A 92 -0.73 -4.68 -1.37
C ARG A 92 0.66 -4.15 -1.70
N LYS A 93 1.35 -3.52 -0.75
CA LYS A 93 2.65 -2.89 -0.99
C LYS A 93 3.84 -3.78 -0.61
N ASP A 94 3.60 -4.80 0.21
CA ASP A 94 4.67 -5.64 0.76
C ASP A 94 4.94 -6.84 -0.15
N TYR A 95 6.21 -7.20 -0.22
CA TYR A 95 6.73 -8.38 -0.92
C TYR A 95 7.99 -8.87 -0.22
N VAL A 96 8.36 -10.13 -0.48
CA VAL A 96 9.69 -10.64 -0.15
C VAL A 96 10.36 -11.09 -1.43
N LEU A 97 11.57 -10.62 -1.69
CA LEU A 97 12.47 -11.22 -2.68
C LEU A 97 13.50 -12.05 -1.91
N LYS A 98 13.52 -13.37 -2.14
CA LYS A 98 14.54 -14.27 -1.61
C LYS A 98 15.21 -14.97 -2.79
N ASP A 99 16.50 -14.72 -2.96
CA ASP A 99 17.27 -15.12 -4.13
C ASP A 99 16.62 -14.57 -5.41
N SER A 100 16.10 -15.44 -6.28
CA SER A 100 15.36 -15.06 -7.48
C SER A 100 13.85 -15.20 -7.36
N VAL A 101 13.33 -15.58 -6.19
CA VAL A 101 11.91 -15.87 -5.99
C VAL A 101 11.22 -14.70 -5.28
N LEU A 102 10.22 -14.14 -5.97
CA LEU A 102 9.32 -13.12 -5.44
C LEU A 102 8.12 -13.79 -4.75
N TYR A 103 7.87 -13.39 -3.51
CA TYR A 103 6.75 -13.83 -2.70
C TYR A 103 5.75 -12.70 -2.52
N LEU A 104 4.49 -12.96 -2.86
CA LEU A 104 3.39 -12.00 -2.75
C LEU A 104 2.20 -12.65 -2.04
N ALA A 105 1.79 -12.10 -0.89
CA ALA A 105 0.65 -12.62 -0.16
C ALA A 105 -0.67 -12.07 -0.74
N SER A 106 -1.59 -12.98 -1.06
CA SER A 106 -2.87 -12.64 -1.66
C SER A 106 -3.76 -11.89 -0.68
N CYS A 107 -4.31 -10.78 -1.16
CA CYS A 107 -5.38 -10.06 -0.48
C CYS A 107 -6.74 -10.73 -0.67
N LEU A 108 -6.89 -11.70 -1.56
CA LEU A 108 -8.19 -12.28 -1.94
C LEU A 108 -8.47 -13.63 -1.27
N ASP A 109 -7.43 -14.39 -0.97
CA ASP A 109 -7.51 -15.76 -0.45
C ASP A 109 -6.29 -16.10 0.42
N ASN A 110 -6.25 -17.33 0.92
CA ASN A 110 -5.24 -17.81 1.85
C ASN A 110 -3.99 -18.33 1.14
N TYR A 111 -3.59 -17.70 0.04
CA TYR A 111 -2.47 -18.15 -0.79
C TYR A 111 -1.35 -17.11 -0.85
N VAL A 112 -0.13 -17.61 -1.03
CA VAL A 112 1.06 -16.81 -1.33
C VAL A 112 1.56 -17.23 -2.71
N LEU A 113 1.72 -16.26 -3.60
CA LEU A 113 2.36 -16.46 -4.91
C LEU A 113 3.86 -16.55 -4.71
N LYS A 114 4.48 -17.60 -5.24
CA LYS A 114 5.93 -17.72 -5.41
C LYS A 114 6.20 -17.63 -6.91
N LEU A 115 6.93 -16.60 -7.33
CA LEU A 115 7.26 -16.34 -8.73
C LEU A 115 8.78 -16.29 -8.88
N SER A 116 9.34 -17.21 -9.66
CA SER A 116 10.73 -17.12 -10.10
C SER A 116 10.89 -15.96 -11.08
N LEU A 117 11.78 -15.03 -10.80
CA LEU A 117 12.07 -13.89 -11.68
C LEU A 117 13.06 -14.25 -12.79
N ASP A 118 13.69 -15.43 -12.73
CA ASP A 118 14.63 -15.91 -13.75
C ASP A 118 13.91 -16.44 -15.00
N ASP A 119 12.86 -17.23 -14.79
CA ASP A 119 12.13 -17.94 -15.86
C ASP A 119 10.61 -17.67 -15.86
N HIS A 120 10.11 -16.90 -14.88
CA HIS A 120 8.68 -16.60 -14.68
C HIS A 120 7.80 -17.83 -14.43
N ASN A 121 8.40 -18.95 -13.99
CA ASN A 121 7.65 -20.05 -13.41
C ASN A 121 7.06 -19.64 -12.06
N TYR A 122 5.87 -20.14 -11.73
CA TYR A 122 5.16 -19.74 -10.53
C TYR A 122 4.39 -20.90 -9.90
N GLU A 123 4.18 -20.78 -8.60
CA GLU A 123 3.33 -21.65 -7.81
C GLU A 123 2.51 -20.81 -6.81
N TRP A 124 1.34 -21.34 -6.45
CA TRP A 124 0.48 -20.75 -5.44
C TRP A 124 0.48 -21.66 -4.23
N GLU A 125 1.11 -21.21 -3.15
CA GLU A 125 1.20 -21.98 -1.92
C GLU A 125 0.03 -21.64 -1.01
N LYS A 126 -0.64 -22.66 -0.46
CA LYS A 126 -1.74 -22.44 0.47
C LYS A 126 -1.16 -22.24 1.87
N VAL A 127 -1.42 -21.08 2.47
CA VAL A 127 -0.90 -20.74 3.80
C VAL A 127 -2.07 -20.48 4.75
N GLY A 128 -2.16 -21.28 5.81
CA GLY A 128 -3.23 -21.17 6.82
C GLY A 128 -4.62 -21.60 6.32
N ASN A 129 -5.64 -21.16 7.04
CA ASN A 129 -7.03 -21.59 6.84
C ASN A 129 -7.71 -20.92 5.64
N ARG A 130 -8.75 -21.54 5.08
CA ARG A 130 -9.47 -21.07 3.88
C ARG A 130 -10.02 -19.63 4.00
N GLY A 131 -10.35 -19.20 5.22
CA GLY A 131 -10.84 -17.85 5.49
C GLY A 131 -9.74 -16.79 5.59
N ASN A 132 -8.47 -17.19 5.58
CA ASN A 132 -7.36 -16.27 5.74
C ASN A 132 -7.16 -15.44 4.45
N ARG A 133 -6.80 -14.18 4.62
CA ARG A 133 -6.46 -13.21 3.57
C ARG A 133 -5.39 -12.29 4.12
N TYR A 134 -4.51 -11.77 3.28
CA TYR A 134 -3.30 -11.12 3.78
C TYR A 134 -3.12 -9.71 3.22
N SER A 135 -2.80 -8.75 4.09
CA SER A 135 -2.49 -7.36 3.71
C SER A 135 -1.01 -7.14 3.43
N GLY A 136 -0.14 -8.09 3.77
CA GLY A 136 1.31 -7.95 3.59
C GLY A 136 2.09 -9.21 3.96
N ILE A 137 3.35 -9.25 3.54
CA ILE A 137 4.31 -10.32 3.81
C ILE A 137 5.69 -9.75 4.13
N ALA A 138 6.36 -10.29 5.13
CA ALA A 138 7.76 -9.98 5.45
C ALA A 138 8.51 -11.27 5.79
N LEU A 139 9.83 -11.27 5.64
CA LEU A 139 10.69 -12.39 6.03
C LEU A 139 11.53 -11.98 7.24
N SER A 140 11.45 -12.77 8.31
CA SER A 140 12.27 -12.62 9.52
C SER A 140 13.01 -13.93 9.77
N GLY A 141 14.34 -13.91 9.65
CA GLY A 141 15.15 -15.13 9.70
C GLY A 141 14.70 -16.14 8.64
N LYS A 142 14.15 -17.28 9.08
CA LYS A 142 13.65 -18.34 8.19
C LYS A 142 12.12 -18.39 8.08
N LYS A 143 11.41 -17.42 8.67
CA LYS A 143 9.96 -17.45 8.77
C LYS A 143 9.36 -16.23 8.08
N PHE A 144 8.40 -16.47 7.20
CA PHE A 144 7.51 -15.47 6.63
C PHE A 144 6.45 -15.08 7.64
N TRP A 145 6.13 -13.80 7.69
CA TRP A 145 5.11 -13.22 8.54
C TRP A 145 4.08 -12.57 7.65
N LEU A 146 2.81 -12.88 7.90
CA LEU A 146 1.69 -12.49 7.07
C LEU A 146 0.73 -11.65 7.91
N SER A 147 0.51 -10.42 7.45
CA SER A 147 -0.43 -9.51 8.12
C SER A 147 -1.88 -9.91 7.79
N PRO A 148 -2.75 -10.09 8.80
CA PRO A 148 -4.15 -10.42 8.56
C PRO A 148 -4.93 -9.33 7.81
N ARG A 149 -5.98 -9.77 7.10
CA ARG A 149 -6.96 -8.94 6.38
C ARG A 149 -8.37 -9.49 6.58
N ASP A 150 -9.36 -8.61 6.50
CA ASP A 150 -10.80 -8.90 6.51
C ASP A 150 -11.27 -9.72 7.72
N ASN A 151 -11.27 -9.08 8.89
CA ASN A 151 -11.82 -9.61 10.15
C ASN A 151 -11.09 -10.84 10.72
N MET A 152 -9.94 -11.19 10.16
CA MET A 152 -9.06 -12.20 10.76
C MET A 152 -8.60 -11.80 12.16
N SER A 153 -8.54 -12.79 13.05
CA SER A 153 -8.13 -12.62 14.44
C SER A 153 -6.71 -13.09 14.74
N LYS A 154 -5.92 -13.46 13.72
CA LYS A 154 -4.60 -14.06 13.92
C LYS A 154 -3.57 -13.54 12.92
N ILE A 155 -2.34 -13.37 13.38
CA ILE A 155 -1.15 -13.23 12.54
C ILE A 155 -0.72 -14.62 12.12
N VAL A 156 -0.26 -14.77 10.88
CA VAL A 156 0.22 -16.06 10.38
C VAL A 156 1.73 -16.00 10.16
N LYS A 157 2.42 -17.03 10.64
CA LYS A 157 3.84 -17.25 10.48
C LYS A 157 4.04 -18.57 9.72
N TRP A 158 4.91 -18.56 8.72
CA TRP A 158 5.06 -19.66 7.76
C TRP A 158 6.53 -19.89 7.44
N ASP A 159 6.96 -21.14 7.24
CA ASP A 159 8.35 -21.49 6.96
C ASP A 159 8.78 -21.40 5.49
N GLY A 160 7.85 -21.12 4.58
CA GLY A 160 8.10 -21.17 3.14
C GLY A 160 7.73 -22.52 2.49
N GLN A 161 7.29 -23.48 3.28
CA GLN A 161 6.89 -24.83 2.91
C GLN A 161 5.57 -25.20 3.59
N ASN A 162 5.58 -26.07 4.60
CA ASN A 162 4.37 -26.67 5.18
C ASN A 162 4.05 -26.18 6.59
N GLU A 163 5.03 -25.66 7.32
CA GLU A 163 4.84 -25.31 8.72
C GLU A 163 4.16 -23.94 8.83
N VAL A 164 2.96 -23.92 9.41
CA VAL A 164 2.17 -22.71 9.65
C VAL A 164 1.82 -22.60 11.12
N GLU A 165 2.19 -21.48 11.71
CA GLU A 165 1.88 -21.09 13.08
C GLU A 165 0.91 -19.88 13.03
N GLU A 166 -0.19 -19.93 13.79
CA GLU A 166 -1.12 -18.81 13.90
C GLU A 166 -1.06 -18.22 15.31
N ILE A 167 -0.83 -16.91 15.40
CA ILE A 167 -0.69 -16.18 16.66
C ILE A 167 -1.95 -15.32 16.86
N ASP A 168 -2.65 -15.53 17.98
CA ASP A 168 -3.86 -14.77 18.28
C ASP A 168 -3.57 -13.28 18.46
N LEU A 169 -4.41 -12.46 17.82
CA LEU A 169 -4.43 -11.02 18.04
C LEU A 169 -5.17 -10.69 19.35
N PRO A 170 -4.78 -9.58 20.02
CA PRO A 170 -5.56 -9.03 21.11
C PRO A 170 -7.02 -8.81 20.71
N ALA A 171 -7.94 -9.02 21.65
CA ALA A 171 -9.39 -9.03 21.38
C ALA A 171 -9.90 -7.78 20.63
N LYS A 172 -9.29 -6.63 20.87
CA LYS A 172 -9.61 -5.36 20.21
C LYS A 172 -9.44 -5.35 18.68
N PHE A 173 -8.52 -6.16 18.14
CA PHE A 173 -8.30 -6.28 16.70
C PHE A 173 -9.27 -7.26 16.03
N LYS A 174 -10.02 -8.06 16.81
CA LYS A 174 -11.01 -8.98 16.27
C LYS A 174 -12.11 -8.19 15.56
N LYS A 175 -12.56 -8.68 14.40
CA LYS A 175 -13.59 -8.02 13.55
C LYS A 175 -13.17 -6.66 12.99
N CYS A 176 -11.88 -6.34 12.99
CA CYS A 176 -11.39 -5.22 12.18
C CYS A 176 -11.25 -5.66 10.73
N LYS A 177 -11.87 -4.92 9.81
CA LYS A 177 -11.80 -5.28 8.38
C LYS A 177 -10.37 -5.13 7.86
N TYR A 178 -9.69 -4.04 8.18
CA TYR A 178 -8.31 -3.86 7.77
C TYR A 178 -7.46 -3.42 8.98
N PRO A 179 -7.04 -4.36 9.86
CA PRO A 179 -6.35 -4.00 11.10
C PRO A 179 -5.00 -3.32 10.83
N PHE A 180 -4.28 -3.81 9.82
CA PHE A 180 -2.93 -3.34 9.50
C PHE A 180 -2.77 -3.00 8.02
N LEU A 181 -1.85 -2.09 7.71
CA LEU A 181 -1.47 -1.74 6.35
C LEU A 181 -0.72 -2.86 5.62
N GLY A 182 -0.11 -3.77 6.38
CA GLY A 182 0.94 -4.67 5.93
C GLY A 182 1.79 -5.18 7.11
N VAL A 183 3.01 -5.62 6.82
CA VAL A 183 3.98 -6.07 7.83
C VAL A 183 5.40 -5.69 7.40
N LEU A 184 6.21 -5.26 8.36
CA LEU A 184 7.59 -4.85 8.17
C LEU A 184 8.49 -5.69 9.09
N CYS A 185 9.66 -6.14 8.62
CA CYS A 185 10.66 -6.87 9.44
C CYS A 185 12.07 -6.22 9.42
N ASP A 186 12.59 -5.93 10.61
CA ASP A 186 13.96 -5.56 10.92
C ASP A 186 14.43 -6.76 11.74
N GLU A 187 15.69 -7.14 11.65
CA GLU A 187 16.17 -8.45 12.12
C GLU A 187 15.79 -8.82 13.57
N LYS A 188 15.32 -7.85 14.38
CA LYS A 188 14.91 -7.99 15.77
C LYS A 188 13.41 -7.86 16.00
N LYS A 189 12.66 -7.17 15.12
CA LYS A 189 11.26 -6.79 15.35
C LYS A 189 10.43 -6.91 14.09
N ILE A 190 9.17 -7.28 14.32
CA ILE A 190 8.16 -7.43 13.30
C ILE A 190 7.06 -6.44 13.62
N PHE A 191 6.84 -5.51 12.71
CA PHE A 191 5.95 -4.40 12.92
C PHE A 191 4.73 -4.52 12.01
N PHE A 192 3.54 -4.49 12.62
CA PHE A 192 2.24 -4.48 11.97
C PHE A 192 1.64 -3.08 12.13
N PRO A 193 1.91 -2.15 11.18
CA PRO A 193 1.41 -0.78 11.25
C PRO A 193 -0.11 -0.74 11.14
N GLY A 194 -0.75 -0.15 12.13
CA GLY A 194 -2.19 0.02 12.26
C GLY A 194 -2.80 0.85 11.15
N LYS A 195 -3.93 0.40 10.59
CA LYS A 195 -4.66 1.15 9.55
C LYS A 195 -5.94 1.81 10.06
N GLU A 196 -6.84 1.09 10.74
CA GLU A 196 -8.19 1.60 11.07
C GLU A 196 -8.45 1.83 12.56
N GLN A 197 -7.71 1.15 13.42
CA GLN A 197 -7.94 1.19 14.88
C GLN A 197 -7.02 2.16 15.62
N GLY A 198 -6.10 2.82 14.92
CA GLY A 198 -5.13 3.73 15.53
C GLY A 198 -4.13 3.07 16.47
N GLU A 199 -3.97 1.75 16.35
CA GLU A 199 -3.01 0.97 17.11
C GLU A 199 -2.28 0.00 16.19
N SER A 200 -1.02 -0.24 16.53
CA SER A 200 -0.11 -1.13 15.81
C SER A 200 0.43 -2.20 16.74
N ILE A 201 0.98 -3.27 16.16
CA ILE A 201 1.61 -4.34 16.92
C ILE A 201 3.09 -4.40 16.59
N ILE A 202 3.92 -4.53 17.62
CA ILE A 202 5.31 -4.95 17.51
C ILE A 202 5.41 -6.35 18.10
N TYR A 203 5.95 -7.28 17.34
CA TYR A 203 6.32 -8.61 17.81
C TYR A 203 7.85 -8.70 17.86
N SER A 204 8.40 -8.96 19.03
CA SER A 204 9.84 -9.03 19.24
C SER A 204 10.39 -10.43 18.94
N SER A 205 11.70 -10.51 18.70
CA SER A 205 12.39 -11.79 18.50
C SER A 205 12.31 -12.74 19.70
N CYS A 206 12.03 -12.26 20.92
CA CYS A 206 11.81 -13.10 22.11
C CYS A 206 10.37 -13.61 22.25
N GLY A 207 9.48 -13.32 21.29
CA GLY A 207 8.11 -13.80 21.29
C GLY A 207 7.09 -12.90 21.99
N GLU A 208 7.52 -11.70 22.42
CA GLU A 208 6.65 -10.75 23.10
C GLU A 208 5.87 -9.90 22.08
N MET A 209 4.56 -9.76 22.31
CA MET A 209 3.69 -8.90 21.52
C MET A 209 3.36 -7.63 22.31
N THR A 210 3.70 -6.48 21.74
CA THR A 210 3.41 -5.16 22.32
C THR A 210 2.44 -4.40 21.41
N VAL A 211 1.39 -3.80 21.99
CA VAL A 211 0.47 -2.89 21.29
C VAL A 211 0.92 -1.46 21.53
N ILE A 212 1.06 -0.69 20.45
CA ILE A 212 1.42 0.74 20.51
C ILE A 212 0.37 1.58 19.79
N LYS A 213 0.22 2.84 20.19
CA LYS A 213 -0.62 3.80 19.47
C LYS A 213 0.05 4.20 18.16
N GLY A 214 -0.72 4.27 17.10
CA GLY A 214 -0.26 4.70 15.77
C GLY A 214 -1.20 4.24 14.68
N GLN A 215 -1.67 5.20 13.87
CA GLN A 215 -2.43 4.97 12.65
C GLN A 215 -1.65 5.50 11.46
N TYR A 216 -1.50 4.68 10.44
CA TYR A 216 -0.60 4.96 9.33
C TYR A 216 -1.38 4.97 8.00
N GLN A 217 -1.01 5.89 7.11
CA GLN A 217 -1.33 5.82 5.68
C GLN A 217 -0.24 5.07 4.93
N PHE A 218 1.01 5.28 5.33
CA PHE A 218 2.18 4.65 4.75
C PHE A 218 3.21 4.32 5.83
N CYS A 219 3.95 3.23 5.59
CA CYS A 219 5.07 2.84 6.43
C CYS A 219 5.95 1.89 5.62
N LYS A 220 7.25 2.14 5.52
CA LYS A 220 8.17 1.30 4.73
C LYS A 220 9.56 1.32 5.32
N TRP A 221 10.21 0.16 5.29
CA TRP A 221 11.63 -0.03 5.62
C TRP A 221 12.45 0.00 4.33
N PHE A 222 13.52 0.78 4.34
CA PHE A 222 14.44 0.90 3.20
C PHE A 222 15.68 0.05 3.44
N ASP A 223 16.23 0.16 4.65
CA ASP A 223 17.39 -0.58 5.14
C ASP A 223 17.13 -1.02 6.59
N PRO A 224 17.88 -2.01 7.12
CA PRO A 224 17.76 -2.38 8.53
C PRO A 224 17.99 -1.17 9.44
N GLY A 225 16.94 -0.79 10.18
CA GLY A 225 16.93 0.39 11.06
C GLY A 225 16.51 1.71 10.40
N GLU A 226 16.23 1.73 9.10
CA GLU A 226 15.76 2.93 8.39
C GLU A 226 14.32 2.80 7.90
N ARG A 227 13.50 3.80 8.22
CA ARG A 227 12.09 3.77 7.86
C ARG A 227 11.47 5.13 7.62
N CYS A 228 10.49 5.14 6.72
CA CYS A 228 9.58 6.26 6.56
C CYS A 228 8.18 5.84 6.99
N GLU A 229 7.53 6.71 7.76
CA GLU A 229 6.19 6.60 8.28
C GLU A 229 5.39 7.82 7.82
N GLN A 230 4.15 7.61 7.40
CA GLN A 230 3.18 8.67 7.19
C GLN A 230 1.95 8.33 8.01
N PHE A 231 1.56 9.24 8.90
CA PHE A 231 0.42 9.09 9.78
C PHE A 231 -0.85 9.61 9.10
N VAL A 232 -2.02 9.25 9.65
CA VAL A 232 -3.33 9.66 9.09
C VAL A 232 -3.61 11.17 9.20
N ASP A 233 -2.89 11.87 10.07
CA ASP A 233 -2.94 13.33 10.17
C ASP A 233 -2.08 14.04 9.10
N GLY A 234 -1.43 13.28 8.22
CA GLY A 234 -0.58 13.80 7.16
C GLY A 234 0.87 14.07 7.59
N SER A 235 1.19 13.94 8.87
CA SER A 235 2.59 14.02 9.33
C SER A 235 3.41 12.87 8.76
N MET A 236 4.67 13.17 8.45
CA MET A 236 5.65 12.20 8.00
C MET A 236 6.82 12.16 8.96
N LYS A 237 7.35 10.97 9.15
CA LYS A 237 8.53 10.73 9.96
C LYS A 237 9.49 9.84 9.22
N TYR A 238 10.72 10.30 9.06
CA TYR A 238 11.82 9.48 8.59
C TYR A 238 12.77 9.19 9.76
N ILE A 239 13.05 7.91 9.99
CA ILE A 239 13.90 7.43 11.08
C ILE A 239 15.11 6.77 10.44
N ARG A 240 16.30 7.23 10.81
CA ARG A 240 17.58 6.71 10.35
C ARG A 240 18.11 5.61 11.27
N ARG A 241 19.09 4.84 10.78
CA ARG A 241 19.71 3.72 11.51
C ARG A 241 20.35 4.16 12.84
N ASN A 242 20.91 5.36 12.90
CA ASN A 242 21.51 5.94 14.11
C ASN A 242 20.46 6.44 15.13
N GLY A 243 19.17 6.32 14.83
CA GLY A 243 18.08 6.80 15.67
C GLY A 243 17.70 8.26 15.44
N GLU A 244 18.36 8.98 14.53
CA GLU A 244 17.94 10.32 14.14
C GLU A 244 16.56 10.27 13.50
N THR A 245 15.69 11.20 13.91
CA THR A 245 14.33 11.32 13.40
C THR A 245 14.14 12.67 12.73
N TRP A 246 13.61 12.64 11.52
CA TRP A 246 13.20 13.82 10.77
C TRP A 246 11.69 13.80 10.67
N ASP A 247 11.06 14.71 11.41
CA ASP A 247 9.62 14.90 11.40
C ASP A 247 9.28 16.04 10.43
N VAL A 248 8.40 15.77 9.48
CA VAL A 248 7.93 16.74 8.48
C VAL A 248 6.41 16.76 8.53
N SER A 249 5.83 17.88 8.96
CA SER A 249 4.42 18.19 8.74
C SER A 249 4.30 19.14 7.55
N ILE A 250 3.41 18.82 6.62
CA ILE A 250 3.02 19.76 5.57
C ILE A 250 1.73 20.42 6.04
N GLU A 251 1.86 21.64 6.55
CA GLU A 251 0.73 22.45 6.95
C GLU A 251 0.37 23.41 5.83
N ILE A 252 -0.80 23.21 5.22
CA ILE A 252 -1.33 24.15 4.25
C ILE A 252 -2.21 25.13 5.02
N SER A 253 -1.86 26.41 4.96
CA SER A 253 -2.71 27.44 5.58
C SER A 253 -4.09 27.42 4.93
N ARG A 254 -5.12 27.60 5.75
CA ARG A 254 -6.51 27.56 5.29
C ARG A 254 -6.78 28.55 4.15
N ASP A 255 -6.19 29.74 4.23
CA ASP A 255 -6.33 30.76 3.20
C ASP A 255 -5.55 30.39 1.93
N GLY A 256 -4.35 29.81 2.08
CA GLY A 256 -3.60 29.26 0.93
C GLY A 256 -4.36 28.15 0.19
N TRP A 257 -5.04 27.27 0.91
CA TRP A 257 -5.91 26.26 0.30
C TRP A 257 -7.13 26.87 -0.39
N ARG A 258 -7.80 27.83 0.26
CA ARG A 258 -8.94 28.55 -0.34
C ARG A 258 -8.54 29.27 -1.62
N ASP A 259 -7.38 29.90 -1.63
CA ASP A 259 -6.87 30.61 -2.80
C ASP A 259 -6.46 29.65 -3.91
N PHE A 260 -5.86 28.49 -3.57
CA PHE A 260 -5.61 27.43 -4.54
C PHE A 260 -6.91 26.94 -5.20
N ILE A 261 -7.93 26.66 -4.40
CA ILE A 261 -9.26 26.24 -4.88
C ILE A 261 -9.89 27.32 -5.74
N ARG A 262 -9.94 28.57 -5.26
CA ARG A 262 -10.48 29.70 -6.03
C ARG A 262 -9.74 29.89 -7.35
N LYS A 263 -8.41 29.80 -7.36
CA LYS A 263 -7.59 30.04 -8.55
C LYS A 263 -7.66 28.91 -9.57
N ASN A 264 -7.71 27.66 -9.12
CA ASN A 264 -7.63 26.49 -10.00
C ASN A 264 -9.00 25.87 -10.32
N LEU A 265 -10.03 26.17 -9.53
CA LEU A 265 -11.40 25.65 -9.69
C LEU A 265 -12.43 26.74 -10.09
N SER A 266 -12.04 28.01 -10.19
CA SER A 266 -12.90 29.04 -10.81
C SER A 266 -13.02 28.78 -12.31
N GLY A 267 -14.11 28.15 -12.71
CA GLY A 267 -14.38 27.76 -14.10
C GLY A 267 -14.73 26.28 -14.29
N TYR A 268 -14.66 25.48 -13.23
CA TYR A 268 -15.19 24.12 -13.24
C TYR A 268 -16.58 24.10 -12.59
N GLN A 269 -17.58 23.57 -13.30
CA GLN A 269 -18.88 23.27 -12.70
C GLN A 269 -18.84 21.89 -12.03
N LEU A 270 -19.38 21.82 -10.82
CA LEU A 270 -19.56 20.56 -10.09
C LEU A 270 -20.62 19.74 -10.83
N THR A 271 -20.22 18.70 -11.57
CA THR A 271 -21.17 17.93 -12.40
C THR A 271 -21.88 16.82 -11.62
N LYS A 272 -21.29 16.36 -10.50
CA LYS A 272 -21.92 15.41 -9.59
C LYS A 272 -21.31 15.45 -8.20
N GLU A 273 -22.17 15.63 -7.20
CA GLU A 273 -21.78 15.65 -5.79
C GLU A 273 -21.71 14.25 -5.19
N SER A 274 -20.65 13.99 -4.40
CA SER A 274 -20.61 12.77 -3.59
C SER A 274 -21.75 12.83 -2.58
N ALA A 275 -22.61 11.82 -2.58
CA ALA A 275 -23.71 11.72 -1.62
C ALA A 275 -23.23 11.53 -0.17
N LEU A 276 -21.95 11.20 0.03
CA LEU A 276 -21.36 10.97 1.35
C LEU A 276 -20.66 12.21 1.92
N ILE A 277 -20.13 13.09 1.05
CA ILE A 277 -19.42 14.30 1.46
C ILE A 277 -19.72 15.40 0.44
N ARG A 278 -20.55 16.36 0.81
CA ARG A 278 -20.81 17.52 -0.03
C ARG A 278 -19.68 18.54 0.13
N LEU A 279 -19.40 19.30 -0.93
CA LEU A 279 -18.43 20.40 -0.89
C LEU A 279 -18.84 21.42 0.19
N GLU A 280 -20.14 21.66 0.34
CA GLU A 280 -20.68 22.50 1.42
C GLU A 280 -20.40 21.96 2.83
N ASP A 281 -20.37 20.63 3.02
CA ASP A 281 -20.14 20.01 4.32
C ASP A 281 -18.67 20.11 4.73
N MET A 282 -17.73 19.96 3.78
CA MET A 282 -16.33 20.30 4.03
C MET A 282 -16.18 21.78 4.39
N LEU A 283 -16.81 22.68 3.64
CA LEU A 283 -16.70 24.13 3.89
C LEU A 283 -17.27 24.52 5.27
N LYS A 284 -18.35 23.86 5.73
CA LYS A 284 -18.95 24.00 7.07
C LYS A 284 -18.08 23.41 8.18
N MET A 285 -17.43 22.26 7.95
CA MET A 285 -16.49 21.66 8.93
C MET A 285 -15.36 22.60 9.31
N PHE A 286 -14.90 23.43 8.37
CA PHE A 286 -13.86 24.41 8.66
C PHE A 286 -14.43 25.73 9.20
N SER A 287 -15.71 26.06 9.02
CA SER A 287 -16.26 27.40 9.35
C SER A 287 -16.51 27.68 10.83
N LYS A 288 -16.35 26.70 11.74
CA LYS A 288 -16.48 26.96 13.18
C LYS A 288 -15.13 27.34 13.79
N THR A 289 -15.03 28.59 14.20
CA THR A 289 -14.03 29.13 15.12
C THR A 289 -14.25 28.54 16.50
N GLU A 290 -13.60 27.42 16.79
CA GLU A 290 -13.13 27.08 18.12
C GLU A 290 -12.15 25.91 17.96
N ILE A 291 -11.00 26.03 18.62
CA ILE A 291 -9.95 25.01 18.62
C ILE A 291 -10.50 23.84 19.45
N GLU A 292 -11.26 22.97 18.81
CA GLU A 292 -11.43 21.59 19.24
C GLU A 292 -10.74 20.72 18.18
N THR A 293 -9.77 19.93 18.62
CA THR A 293 -9.15 18.88 17.80
C THR A 293 -10.23 17.90 17.35
N TYR A 294 -10.81 18.13 16.18
CA TYR A 294 -11.71 17.18 15.54
C TYR A 294 -10.88 16.00 15.04
N THR A 295 -11.05 14.85 15.68
CA THR A 295 -10.56 13.58 15.16
C THR A 295 -11.33 13.31 13.86
N VAL A 296 -10.65 13.42 12.73
CA VAL A 296 -11.23 13.13 11.42
C VAL A 296 -11.68 11.67 11.42
N ASN A 297 -12.97 11.47 11.15
CA ASN A 297 -13.67 10.20 11.21
C ASN A 297 -13.01 9.14 10.30
N LYS A 298 -13.13 7.88 10.72
CA LYS A 298 -12.37 6.66 10.32
C LYS A 298 -12.31 6.27 8.82
N ASP A 299 -12.84 7.06 7.90
CA ASP A 299 -12.84 6.76 6.46
C ASP A 299 -11.94 7.69 5.62
N PHE A 300 -11.08 8.48 6.27
CA PHE A 300 -10.18 9.43 5.60
C PHE A 300 -8.90 8.76 5.04
N CYS A 301 -9.11 7.84 4.09
CA CYS A 301 -8.12 7.44 3.09
C CYS A 301 -8.77 7.64 1.71
N GLY A 302 -9.09 8.89 1.39
CA GLY A 302 -9.73 9.26 0.13
C GLY A 302 -9.08 10.50 -0.44
N ASP A 303 -8.23 10.30 -1.43
CA ASP A 303 -7.87 11.34 -2.39
C ASP A 303 -9.15 12.05 -2.86
N ILE A 304 -9.19 13.37 -2.67
CA ILE A 304 -10.22 14.24 -3.21
C ILE A 304 -10.07 14.23 -4.74
N ALA A 305 -10.77 13.31 -5.41
CA ALA A 305 -10.95 13.34 -6.85
C ALA A 305 -12.42 13.69 -7.13
N TRP A 306 -12.68 14.99 -7.28
CA TRP A 306 -13.93 15.45 -7.88
C TRP A 306 -13.87 15.24 -9.39
N PRO A 307 -14.90 14.68 -10.04
CA PRO A 307 -15.01 14.74 -11.48
C PRO A 307 -15.40 16.17 -11.86
N LEU A 308 -14.39 17.04 -11.97
CA LEU A 308 -14.57 18.41 -12.42
C LEU A 308 -14.46 18.41 -13.94
N VAL A 309 -15.52 18.85 -14.61
CA VAL A 309 -15.51 19.06 -16.06
C VAL A 309 -15.29 20.56 -16.29
N LYS A 310 -14.32 20.87 -17.15
CA LYS A 310 -14.05 22.25 -17.57
C LYS A 310 -15.21 22.71 -18.43
N ALA A 311 -15.84 23.84 -18.09
CA ALA A 311 -16.79 24.50 -18.96
C ALA A 311 -16.08 25.04 -20.22
#